data_AF-A0A3M0HTJ9-F1
#
_entry.id   AF-A0A3M0HTJ9-F1
#
_cell.length_a   1.000
_cell.length_b   1.000
_cell.length_c   1.000
_cell.angle_alpha   90.00
_cell.angle_beta   90.00
_cell.angle_gamma   90.00
#
_symmetry.space_group_name_H-M   'P 1'
#
loop_
_entity.id
_entity.type
_entity.pdbx_description
1 polymer ?
#
loop_
_entity_poly.entity_id
_entity_poly.type
_entity_poly.pdbx_seq_one_letter_code
_entity_poly.pdbx_strand_id
1 'polypeptide(L)'
;MKTKALSAAACAAFLLLAGCSSDSSDTASGENADTCTAFASSHNAFVATVEAVPTDQAGVEQWTADKAASLSEFTTQSEQATGEVKNALTTLVADLPGDSLELSEPDSESGQKFVDNSNAVASACEADGTAVTLDEFPLLKF
;
A
#
# COMPACT_ATOMS: atom_id res chain seq x y z
N MET A 1 12.55 43.21 43.39
CA MET A 1 13.31 42.30 44.28
C MET A 1 12.51 41.02 44.50
N LYS A 2 13.05 39.88 44.05
CA LYS A 2 12.92 38.47 44.52
C LYS A 2 13.09 37.51 43.33
N THR A 3 14.36 37.24 43.03
CA THR A 3 15.03 35.93 42.80
C THR A 3 14.16 34.68 43.11
N LYS A 4 14.29 33.49 42.45
CA LYS A 4 15.50 32.75 42.03
C LYS A 4 15.12 31.44 41.26
N ALA A 5 16.02 31.00 40.37
CA ALA A 5 16.50 29.61 40.10
C ALA A 5 15.52 28.54 39.53
N LEU A 6 15.72 28.05 38.29
CA LEU A 6 16.61 26.94 37.86
C LEU A 6 16.15 25.54 38.31
N SER A 7 15.79 24.68 37.35
CA SER A 7 16.19 23.27 37.40
C SER A 7 16.39 22.72 35.99
N ALA A 8 17.60 22.24 35.76
CA ALA A 8 18.04 21.49 34.61
C ALA A 8 17.79 19.98 34.85
N ALA A 9 17.51 19.24 33.79
CA ALA A 9 17.77 17.80 33.65
C ALA A 9 18.02 17.57 32.15
N ALA A 10 19.27 17.57 31.69
CA ALA A 10 20.27 16.50 31.77
C ALA A 10 19.96 15.32 30.81
N CYS A 11 20.97 15.05 29.98
CA CYS A 11 21.04 14.18 28.81
C CYS A 11 20.75 12.70 29.04
N ALA A 12 20.23 12.04 28.00
CA ALA A 12 20.56 10.66 27.62
C ALA A 12 20.63 10.63 26.08
N ALA A 13 21.83 10.75 25.50
CA ALA A 13 22.59 9.63 24.96
C ALA A 13 21.90 8.96 23.74
N PHE A 14 22.09 9.55 22.55
CA PHE A 14 21.95 8.83 21.29
C PHE A 14 23.07 7.78 21.23
N LEU A 15 22.71 6.52 21.48
CA LEU A 15 23.59 5.39 21.22
C LEU A 15 23.68 5.19 19.71
N LEU A 16 24.84 5.56 19.17
CA LEU A 16 25.35 5.03 17.90
C LEU A 16 25.46 3.51 18.03
N LEU A 17 24.58 2.76 17.37
CA LEU A 17 24.87 1.37 17.05
C LEU A 17 25.73 1.33 15.79
N ALA A 18 27.05 1.38 16.00
CA ALA A 18 27.97 0.64 15.15
C ALA A 18 28.12 -0.75 15.78
N GLY A 19 27.49 -1.75 15.17
CA GLY A 19 27.52 -3.15 15.60
C GLY A 19 27.61 -4.04 14.38
N CYS A 20 28.85 -4.30 13.95
CA CYS A 20 29.20 -5.36 13.02
C CYS A 20 29.08 -6.71 13.74
N SER A 21 28.21 -7.59 13.26
CA SER A 21 28.22 -9.02 13.56
C SER A 21 27.86 -9.74 12.26
N SER A 22 28.70 -10.68 11.83
CA SER A 22 28.41 -11.55 10.70
C SER A 22 27.17 -12.38 10.99
N ASP A 23 26.07 -11.96 10.40
CA ASP A 23 24.86 -12.73 10.17
C ASP A 23 24.43 -12.31 8.76
N SER A 24 24.14 -13.26 7.87
CA SER A 24 23.60 -12.95 6.55
C SER A 24 22.16 -12.48 6.73
N SER A 25 21.99 -11.30 7.30
CA SER A 25 20.72 -10.62 7.43
C SER A 25 20.50 -9.93 6.09
N ASP A 26 19.55 -10.45 5.30
CA ASP A 26 18.98 -9.74 4.17
C ASP A 26 18.62 -8.34 4.65
N THR A 27 19.52 -7.40 4.37
CA THR A 27 19.35 -6.01 4.76
C THR A 27 18.35 -5.46 3.77
N ALA A 28 17.19 -5.03 4.26
CA ALA A 28 16.19 -4.31 3.49
C ALA A 28 16.89 -3.35 2.51
N SER A 29 16.76 -3.63 1.20
CA SER A 29 17.55 -2.96 0.17
C SER A 29 17.01 -1.57 -0.14
N GLY A 30 15.73 -1.34 0.13
CA GLY A 30 14.98 -0.15 -0.27
C GLY A 30 14.90 0.02 -1.78
N GLU A 31 15.21 -1.02 -2.55
CA GLU A 31 15.31 -0.94 -4.01
C GLU A 31 13.95 -0.66 -4.66
N ASN A 32 12.86 -1.03 -3.99
CA ASN A 32 11.50 -0.85 -4.47
C ASN A 32 10.81 0.39 -3.88
N ALA A 33 11.52 1.31 -3.22
CA ALA A 33 10.89 2.43 -2.49
C ALA A 33 9.93 3.28 -3.34
N ASP A 34 10.32 3.60 -4.58
CA ASP A 34 9.48 4.36 -5.51
C ASP A 34 8.25 3.55 -5.94
N THR A 35 8.43 2.27 -6.27
CA THR A 35 7.34 1.37 -6.69
C THR A 35 6.35 1.13 -5.55
N CYS A 36 6.84 0.95 -4.31
CA CYS A 36 6.02 0.79 -3.12
C CYS A 36 5.19 2.05 -2.83
N THR A 37 5.81 3.23 -2.93
CA THR A 37 5.10 4.50 -2.76
C THR A 37 4.05 4.71 -3.85
N ALA A 38 4.39 4.38 -5.10
CA ALA A 38 3.46 4.44 -6.23
C ALA A 38 2.27 3.47 -6.04
N PHE A 39 2.54 2.25 -5.60
CA PHE A 39 1.51 1.26 -5.30
C PHE A 39 0.51 1.78 -4.26
N ALA A 40 1.00 2.30 -3.13
CA ALA A 40 0.14 2.85 -2.09
C ALA A 40 -0.71 4.02 -2.60
N SER A 41 -0.11 4.92 -3.39
CA SER A 41 -0.83 6.03 -4.01
C SER A 41 -1.93 5.55 -4.96
N SER A 42 -1.64 4.60 -5.85
CA SER A 42 -2.62 4.05 -6.80
C SER A 42 -3.72 3.26 -6.09
N HIS A 43 -3.37 2.47 -5.07
CA HIS A 43 -4.32 1.77 -4.24
C HIS A 43 -5.32 2.73 -3.58
N ASN A 44 -4.82 3.79 -2.95
CA ASN A 44 -5.67 4.75 -2.24
C ASN A 44 -6.52 5.58 -3.20
N ALA A 45 -5.98 5.94 -4.37
CA ALA A 45 -6.76 6.57 -5.44
C ALA A 45 -7.86 5.64 -5.97
N PHE A 46 -7.59 4.34 -6.09
CA PHE A 46 -8.59 3.36 -6.49
C PHE A 46 -9.69 3.20 -5.44
N VAL A 47 -9.34 3.12 -4.16
CA VAL A 47 -10.32 3.11 -3.05
C VAL A 47 -11.22 4.35 -3.10
N ALA A 48 -10.62 5.54 -3.23
CA ALA A 48 -11.38 6.79 -3.35
C ALA A 48 -12.32 6.79 -4.59
N THR A 49 -11.88 6.19 -5.69
CA THR A 49 -12.71 6.01 -6.89
C THR A 49 -13.89 5.10 -6.57
N VAL A 50 -13.67 3.94 -5.94
CA VAL A 50 -14.72 2.98 -5.58
C VAL A 50 -15.77 3.60 -4.66
N GLU A 51 -15.37 4.45 -3.72
CA GLU A 51 -16.29 5.18 -2.82
C GLU A 51 -17.09 6.27 -3.54
N ALA A 52 -16.56 6.85 -4.61
CA ALA A 52 -17.18 7.92 -5.38
C ALA A 52 -18.27 7.41 -6.35
N VAL A 53 -19.22 6.63 -5.83
CA VAL A 53 -20.30 6.02 -6.65
C VAL A 53 -21.17 7.11 -7.28
N PRO A 54 -21.28 7.15 -8.62
CA PRO A 54 -22.05 8.17 -9.33
C PRO A 54 -23.56 7.95 -9.22
N THR A 55 -24.34 9.02 -9.37
CA THR A 55 -25.82 8.99 -9.25
C THR A 55 -26.55 8.90 -10.59
N ASP A 56 -25.82 8.99 -11.71
CA ASP A 56 -26.38 8.93 -13.06
C ASP A 56 -25.61 7.94 -13.96
N GLN A 57 -26.25 7.51 -15.05
CA GLN A 57 -25.73 6.46 -15.92
C GLN A 57 -24.42 6.84 -16.63
N ALA A 58 -24.29 8.08 -17.09
CA ALA A 58 -23.06 8.53 -17.76
C ALA A 58 -21.89 8.54 -16.76
N GLY A 59 -22.16 8.90 -15.51
CA GLY A 59 -21.22 8.76 -14.40
C GLY A 59 -20.83 7.31 -14.16
N VAL A 60 -21.77 6.35 -14.17
CA VAL A 60 -21.47 4.92 -13.96
C VAL A 60 -20.51 4.38 -15.03
N GLU A 61 -20.71 4.75 -16.29
CA GLU A 61 -19.82 4.33 -17.38
C GLU A 61 -18.40 4.86 -17.19
N GLN A 62 -18.26 6.16 -16.87
CA GLN A 62 -16.96 6.76 -16.59
C GLN A 62 -16.30 6.14 -15.36
N TRP A 63 -17.05 5.96 -14.27
CA TRP A 63 -16.56 5.36 -13.03
C TRP A 63 -16.04 3.94 -13.23
N THR A 64 -16.74 3.14 -14.04
CA THR A 64 -16.29 1.77 -14.39
C THR A 64 -15.00 1.81 -15.22
N ALA A 65 -14.88 2.76 -16.15
CA ALA A 65 -13.65 2.95 -16.93
C ALA A 65 -12.48 3.41 -16.05
N ASP A 66 -12.71 4.33 -15.11
CA ASP A 66 -11.69 4.84 -14.18
C ASP A 66 -11.20 3.74 -13.23
N LYS A 67 -12.11 2.87 -12.76
CA LYS A 67 -11.74 1.67 -11.99
C LYS A 67 -10.84 0.74 -12.82
N ALA A 68 -11.22 0.44 -14.06
CA ALA A 68 -10.41 -0.41 -14.93
C ALA A 68 -9.03 0.19 -15.25
N ALA A 69 -8.96 1.50 -15.46
CA ALA A 69 -7.69 2.22 -15.66
C ALA A 69 -6.80 2.14 -14.41
N SER A 70 -7.36 2.35 -13.22
CA SER A 70 -6.62 2.25 -11.96
C SER A 70 -6.05 0.84 -11.74
N LEU A 71 -6.84 -0.20 -12.02
CA LEU A 71 -6.39 -1.58 -11.93
C LEU A 71 -5.22 -1.89 -12.88
N SER A 72 -5.17 -1.23 -14.04
CA SER A 72 -4.06 -1.41 -14.99
C SER A 72 -2.73 -0.85 -14.48
N GLU A 73 -2.75 0.16 -13.60
CA GLU A 73 -1.54 0.74 -13.02
C GLU A 73 -0.73 -0.28 -12.19
N PHE A 74 -1.41 -1.20 -11.52
CA PHE A 74 -0.76 -2.28 -10.77
C PHE A 74 0.07 -3.19 -11.68
N THR A 75 -0.38 -3.40 -12.92
CA THR A 75 0.40 -4.15 -13.92
C THR A 75 1.73 -3.44 -14.19
N THR A 76 1.68 -2.14 -14.49
CA THR A 76 2.87 -1.34 -14.76
C THR A 76 3.81 -1.29 -13.55
N GLN A 77 3.29 -1.24 -12.33
CA GLN A 77 4.09 -1.28 -11.10
C GLN A 77 4.75 -2.66 -10.91
N SER A 78 4.05 -3.75 -11.20
CA SER A 78 4.60 -5.11 -11.13
C SER A 78 5.79 -5.32 -12.06
N GLU A 79 5.79 -4.66 -13.23
CA GLU A 79 6.88 -4.75 -14.21
C GLU A 79 8.14 -4.00 -13.74
N GLN A 80 7.97 -2.94 -12.94
CA GLN A 80 9.04 -2.08 -12.42
C GLN A 80 9.67 -2.62 -11.14
N ALA A 81 8.91 -3.35 -10.33
CA ALA A 81 9.40 -3.96 -9.10
C ALA A 81 10.40 -5.10 -9.36
N THR A 82 11.15 -5.44 -8.32
CA THR A 82 12.02 -6.62 -8.24
C THR A 82 11.71 -7.44 -6.98
N GLY A 83 12.31 -8.63 -6.88
CA GLY A 83 12.24 -9.46 -5.68
C GLY A 83 10.81 -9.80 -5.22
N GLU A 84 10.60 -9.80 -3.90
CA GLU A 84 9.31 -10.15 -3.30
C GLU A 84 8.22 -9.11 -3.55
N VAL A 85 8.57 -7.83 -3.70
CA VAL A 85 7.59 -6.79 -4.08
C VAL A 85 7.01 -7.09 -5.45
N LYS A 86 7.85 -7.50 -6.42
CA LYS A 86 7.39 -7.95 -7.73
C LYS A 86 6.48 -9.17 -7.64
N ASN A 87 6.86 -10.17 -6.86
CA ASN A 87 6.07 -11.38 -6.71
C ASN A 87 4.67 -11.05 -6.15
N ALA A 88 4.60 -10.25 -5.09
CA ALA A 88 3.34 -9.82 -4.48
C ALA A 88 2.47 -9.01 -5.46
N LEU A 89 3.06 -8.05 -6.19
CA LEU A 89 2.33 -7.27 -7.21
C LEU A 89 1.84 -8.15 -8.37
N THR A 90 2.64 -9.12 -8.79
CA THR A 90 2.25 -10.08 -9.84
C THR A 90 1.07 -10.93 -9.40
N THR A 91 1.06 -11.39 -8.15
CA THR A 91 -0.08 -12.11 -7.56
C THR A 91 -1.31 -11.23 -7.47
N LEU A 92 -1.18 -9.99 -6.99
CA LEU A 92 -2.27 -9.03 -6.98
C LEU A 92 -2.90 -8.88 -8.37
N VAL A 93 -2.07 -8.60 -9.38
CA VAL A 93 -2.52 -8.40 -10.77
C VAL A 93 -3.18 -9.66 -11.35
N ALA A 94 -2.64 -10.84 -11.06
CA ALA A 94 -3.18 -12.11 -11.57
C ALA A 94 -4.57 -12.45 -11.01
N ASP A 95 -4.87 -12.00 -9.79
CA ASP A 95 -6.16 -12.22 -9.13
C ASP A 95 -7.17 -11.08 -9.36
N LEU A 96 -6.79 -10.02 -10.09
CA LEU A 96 -7.74 -8.97 -10.47
C LEU A 96 -8.83 -9.55 -11.38
N PRO A 97 -10.12 -9.28 -11.09
CA PRO A 97 -11.19 -9.72 -11.96
C PRO A 97 -11.16 -8.97 -13.29
N GLY A 98 -11.64 -9.63 -14.35
CA GLY A 98 -11.79 -9.00 -15.65
C GLY A 98 -12.83 -7.87 -15.64
N ASP A 99 -13.83 -7.96 -14.76
CA ASP A 99 -14.78 -6.89 -14.47
C ASP A 99 -14.49 -6.28 -13.09
N SER A 100 -14.11 -5.00 -13.07
CA SER A 100 -13.81 -4.26 -11.83
C SER A 100 -15.03 -4.12 -10.90
N LEU A 101 -16.25 -4.33 -11.40
CA LEU A 101 -17.46 -4.32 -10.59
C LEU A 101 -17.51 -5.49 -9.61
N GLU A 102 -16.92 -6.64 -9.97
CA GLU A 102 -16.87 -7.84 -9.11
C GLU A 102 -16.20 -7.53 -7.77
N LEU A 103 -15.23 -6.60 -7.72
CA LEU A 103 -14.56 -6.19 -6.48
C LEU A 103 -15.50 -5.57 -5.44
N SER A 104 -16.60 -4.95 -5.89
CA SER A 104 -17.53 -4.19 -5.04
C SER A 104 -18.85 -4.93 -4.80
N GLU A 105 -18.96 -6.20 -5.24
CA GLU A 105 -20.16 -7.00 -5.01
C GLU A 105 -20.32 -7.37 -3.51
N PRO A 106 -21.57 -7.56 -3.04
CA PRO A 106 -21.86 -8.20 -1.76
C PRO A 106 -21.11 -9.52 -1.58
N ASP A 107 -20.39 -9.67 -0.47
CA ASP A 107 -19.61 -10.86 -0.13
C ASP A 107 -18.59 -11.28 -1.21
N SER A 108 -18.06 -10.29 -1.94
CA SER A 108 -17.14 -10.52 -3.05
C SER A 108 -15.87 -11.27 -2.63
N GLU A 109 -15.67 -12.46 -3.19
CA GLU A 109 -14.41 -13.21 -3.08
C GLU A 109 -13.26 -12.44 -3.76
N SER A 110 -13.52 -11.84 -4.93
CA SER A 110 -12.54 -11.04 -5.67
C SER A 110 -12.13 -9.79 -4.88
N GLY A 111 -13.08 -9.13 -4.22
CA GLY A 111 -12.83 -8.00 -3.33
C GLY A 111 -11.98 -8.40 -2.12
N GLN A 112 -12.29 -9.53 -1.49
CA GLN A 112 -11.48 -10.04 -0.37
C GLN A 112 -10.05 -10.39 -0.83
N LYS A 113 -9.88 -11.03 -1.99
CA LYS A 113 -8.55 -11.30 -2.57
C LYS A 113 -7.79 -10.01 -2.89
N PHE A 114 -8.46 -8.99 -3.42
CA PHE A 114 -7.83 -7.68 -3.64
C PHE A 114 -7.27 -7.10 -2.35
N VAL A 115 -8.03 -7.14 -1.25
CA VAL A 115 -7.56 -6.68 0.08
C VAL A 115 -6.38 -7.52 0.57
N ASP A 116 -6.51 -8.85 0.54
CA ASP A 116 -5.49 -9.76 1.04
C ASP A 116 -4.17 -9.60 0.26
N ASN A 117 -4.25 -9.52 -1.07
CA ASN A 117 -3.09 -9.34 -1.93
C ASN A 117 -2.48 -7.93 -1.79
N SER A 118 -3.30 -6.90 -1.61
CA SER A 118 -2.80 -5.54 -1.36
C SER A 118 -2.03 -5.44 -0.03
N ASN A 119 -2.51 -6.11 1.01
CA ASN A 119 -1.80 -6.24 2.29
C ASN A 119 -0.50 -7.05 2.17
N ALA A 120 -0.47 -8.07 1.31
CA ALA A 120 0.74 -8.81 1.01
C ALA A 120 1.79 -7.92 0.30
N VAL A 121 1.37 -7.06 -0.64
CA VAL A 121 2.27 -6.07 -1.27
C VAL A 121 2.80 -5.09 -0.22
N ALA A 122 1.94 -4.55 0.65
CA ALA A 122 2.38 -3.64 1.73
C ALA A 122 3.40 -4.32 2.66
N SER A 123 3.17 -5.59 3.02
CA SER A 123 4.09 -6.37 3.85
C SER A 123 5.43 -6.61 3.15
N ALA A 124 5.42 -6.91 1.84
CA ALA A 124 6.63 -7.04 1.05
C ALA A 124 7.40 -5.72 0.94
N CYS A 125 6.70 -4.60 0.79
CA CYS A 125 7.30 -3.27 0.81
C CYS A 125 7.95 -2.94 2.15
N GLU A 126 7.30 -3.27 3.27
CA GLU A 126 7.88 -3.08 4.61
C GLU A 126 9.15 -3.94 4.79
N ALA A 127 9.13 -5.20 4.34
CA ALA A 127 10.29 -6.08 4.36
C ALA A 127 11.44 -5.58 3.47
N ASP A 128 11.12 -4.93 2.34
CA ASP A 128 12.08 -4.23 1.48
C ASP A 128 12.61 -2.92 2.09
N GLY A 129 12.01 -2.44 3.20
CA GLY A 129 12.43 -1.24 3.92
C GLY A 129 11.57 0.00 3.67
N THR A 130 10.44 -0.16 2.98
CA THR A 130 9.50 0.92 2.65
C THR A 130 8.12 0.63 3.24
N ALA A 131 7.87 1.15 4.45
CA ALA A 131 6.54 1.08 5.05
C ALA A 131 5.54 1.96 4.26
N VAL A 132 4.39 1.39 3.93
CA VAL A 132 3.30 2.08 3.21
C VAL A 132 1.99 1.99 3.99
N THR A 133 1.07 2.92 3.73
CA THR A 133 -0.27 2.92 4.34
C THR A 133 -1.32 2.82 3.24
N LEU A 134 -2.20 1.85 3.37
CA LEU A 134 -3.30 1.60 2.44
C LEU A 134 -4.62 2.05 3.08
N ASP A 135 -5.44 2.77 2.32
CA ASP A 135 -6.81 3.08 2.70
C ASP A 135 -7.66 1.80 2.73
N GLU A 136 -8.67 1.74 3.59
CA GLU A 136 -9.50 0.54 3.70
C GLU A 136 -10.39 0.39 2.47
N PHE A 137 -10.30 -0.76 1.78
CA PHE A 137 -11.21 -1.05 0.67
C PHE A 137 -12.62 -1.38 1.20
N PRO A 138 -13.68 -0.75 0.67
CA PRO A 138 -15.04 -0.84 1.23
C PRO A 138 -15.74 -2.16 0.83
N LEU A 139 -15.35 -3.27 1.47
CA LEU A 139 -16.02 -4.57 1.31
C LEU A 139 -17.47 -4.49 1.82
N LEU A 140 -18.42 -4.92 0.99
CA LEU A 140 -19.82 -5.06 1.37
C LEU A 140 -20.06 -6.47 1.94
N LYS A 141 -20.36 -6.59 3.23
CA LYS A 141 -20.70 -7.86 3.89
C LYS A 141 -22.15 -7.85 4.36
N PHE A 142 -22.87 -8.97 4.21
CA PHE A 142 -24.28 -9.11 4.59
C PHE A 142 -24.56 -10.26 5.56
#